data_AF-A0A849U7M9-F1
#
_entry.id   AF-A0A849U7M9-F1
#
_cell.length_a   1.000
_cell.length_b   1.000
_cell.length_c   1.000
_cell.angle_alpha   90.00
_cell.angle_beta   90.00
_cell.angle_gamma   90.00
#
_symmetry.space_group_name_H-M   'P 1'
#
loop_
_entity.id
_entity.type
_entity.pdbx_description
1 polymer ?
#
loop_
_entity_poly.entity_id
_entity_poly.type
_entity_poly.pdbx_seq_one_letter_code
_entity_poly.pdbx_strand_id
1 'polypeptide(L)'
;MEPTFDDLTLVDDGLRITIRQSKTDQEGAGQVIAILTDSLLFCPVTAVMQWLLIASIEAGPIFRAVGKGGRIDKTAVSDKSLANLSSAMPDTSAWIPPTSLLIA
;
A
#
# COMPACT_ATOMS: atom_id res chain seq x y z
N MET A 1 9.13 10.28 -2.39
CA MET A 1 9.91 9.43 -1.45
C MET A 1 8.97 8.31 -1.08
N GLU A 2 9.34 7.07 -1.41
CA GLU A 2 8.45 5.91 -1.23
C GLU A 2 8.45 5.45 0.23
N PRO A 3 7.31 4.98 0.77
CA PRO A 3 7.25 4.42 2.11
C PRO A 3 8.13 3.17 2.22
N THR A 4 8.85 3.08 3.33
CA THR A 4 9.76 1.98 3.65
C THR A 4 9.20 1.11 4.76
N PHE A 5 9.80 -0.05 4.98
CA PHE A 5 9.41 -0.97 6.05
C PHE A 5 9.39 -0.29 7.43
N ASP A 6 10.30 0.64 7.67
CA ASP A 6 10.42 1.41 8.92
C ASP A 6 9.22 2.36 9.16
N ASP A 7 8.50 2.71 8.09
CA ASP A 7 7.31 3.57 8.16
C ASP A 7 6.05 2.79 8.59
N LEU A 8 6.14 1.46 8.70
CA LEU A 8 5.06 0.58 9.12
C LEU A 8 5.23 0.18 10.58
N THR A 9 4.18 0.36 11.37
CA THR A 9 4.12 -0.11 12.75
C THR A 9 2.85 -0.91 12.96
N LEU A 10 2.99 -2.20 13.26
CA LEU A 10 1.87 -3.04 13.67
C LEU A 10 1.45 -2.69 15.10
N VAL A 11 0.14 -2.60 15.31
CA VAL A 11 -0.49 -2.37 16.60
C VAL A 11 -1.62 -3.40 16.77
N ASP A 12 -2.05 -3.68 18.00
CA ASP A 12 -3.07 -4.70 18.27
C ASP A 12 -4.37 -4.50 17.46
N ASP A 13 -4.77 -3.24 17.23
CA ASP A 13 -5.96 -2.88 16.46
C ASP A 13 -5.72 -2.62 14.96
N GLY A 14 -4.52 -2.92 14.43
CA GLY A 14 -4.25 -2.83 13.00
C GLY A 14 -2.84 -2.38 12.60
N LEU A 15 -2.76 -1.43 11.66
CA LEU A 15 -1.51 -0.98 11.06
C LEU A 15 -1.42 0.54 11.08
N ARG A 16 -0.34 1.07 11.63
CA ARG A 16 -0.01 2.49 11.62
C ARG A 16 1.05 2.76 10.54
N ILE A 17 0.75 3.66 9.62
CA ILE A 17 1.62 4.03 8.51
C ILE A 17 2.04 5.49 8.66
N THR A 18 3.34 5.75 8.67
CA THR A 18 3.89 7.11 8.71
C THR A 18 4.18 7.59 7.30
N ILE A 19 3.38 8.51 6.81
CA ILE A 19 3.59 9.17 5.52
C ILE A 19 4.38 10.45 5.78
N ARG A 20 5.68 10.42 5.51
CA ARG A 20 6.60 11.55 5.80
C ARG A 20 6.31 12.80 4.97
N GLN A 21 5.78 12.63 3.76
CA GLN A 21 5.28 13.72 2.91
C GLN A 21 4.07 13.21 2.14
N SER A 22 2.94 13.90 2.26
CA SER A 22 1.73 13.57 1.49
C SER A 22 1.55 14.58 0.36
N LYS A 23 0.93 14.17 -0.74
CA LYS A 23 0.69 15.02 -1.90
C LYS A 23 -0.27 16.19 -1.60
N THR A 24 -1.05 16.09 -0.54
CA THR A 24 -1.95 17.13 -0.02
C THR A 24 -1.33 17.97 1.09
N ASP A 25 -0.15 17.59 1.59
CA ASP A 25 0.55 18.27 2.67
C ASP A 25 1.60 19.22 2.09
N GLN A 26 1.12 20.38 1.65
CA GLN A 26 1.94 21.44 1.03
C GLN A 26 2.99 22.01 2.01
N GLU A 27 2.82 21.80 3.32
CA GLU A 27 3.68 22.29 4.40
C GLU A 27 4.71 21.26 4.91
N GLY A 28 4.60 19.98 4.52
CA GLY A 28 5.57 18.93 4.86
C GLY A 28 5.56 18.48 6.32
N ALA A 29 4.42 18.60 7.02
CA ALA A 29 4.22 18.11 8.38
C ALA A 29 4.26 16.57 8.47
N GLY A 30 3.95 15.88 7.37
CA GLY A 30 3.75 14.43 7.36
C GLY A 30 2.47 14.03 8.08
N GLN A 31 1.95 12.84 7.79
CA GLN A 31 0.72 12.32 8.39
C GLN A 31 0.92 10.89 8.83
N VAL A 32 0.36 10.55 9.99
CA VAL A 32 0.25 9.15 10.41
C VAL A 32 -1.17 8.67 10.16
N ILE A 33 -1.31 7.64 9.33
CA ILE A 33 -2.59 7.01 9.01
C ILE A 33 -2.69 5.71 9.78
N ALA A 34 -3.78 5.56 10.55
CA ALA A 34 -4.13 4.30 11.18
C ALA A 34 -5.11 3.54 10.28
N ILE A 35 -4.78 2.29 9.98
CA ILE A 35 -5.61 1.34 9.27
C ILE A 35 -6.07 0.31 10.28
N LEU A 36 -7.37 0.25 10.54
CA LEU A 36 -7.93 -0.71 11.49
C LEU A 36 -8.00 -2.10 10.87
N THR A 37 -7.78 -3.12 11.69
CA THR A 37 -8.14 -4.50 11.32
C THR A 37 -9.65 -4.63 11.29
N ASP A 38 -10.16 -5.09 10.15
CA ASP A 38 -11.57 -5.44 9.99
C ASP A 38 -11.74 -6.87 9.48
N SER A 39 -12.95 -7.40 9.62
CA SER A 39 -13.33 -8.71 9.09
C SER A 39 -13.81 -8.62 7.64
N LEU A 40 -13.45 -7.56 6.90
CA LEU A 40 -13.85 -7.43 5.50
C LEU A 40 -13.16 -8.50 4.67
N LEU A 41 -13.81 -8.89 3.56
CA LEU A 41 -13.25 -9.80 2.56
C LEU A 41 -11.87 -9.34 2.07
N PHE A 42 -11.62 -8.03 2.11
CA PHE A 42 -10.38 -7.38 1.72
C PHE A 42 -9.81 -6.57 2.88
N CYS A 43 -9.38 -7.25 3.95
CA CYS A 43 -8.72 -6.59 5.07
C CYS A 43 -7.34 -6.04 4.62
N PRO A 44 -7.14 -4.72 4.59
CA PRO A 44 -5.90 -4.12 4.10
C PRO A 44 -4.70 -4.47 4.97
N VAL A 45 -4.89 -4.63 6.28
CA VAL A 45 -3.82 -5.04 7.20
C VAL A 45 -3.31 -6.43 6.84
N THR A 46 -4.21 -7.39 6.66
CA THR A 46 -3.86 -8.76 6.24
C THR A 46 -3.17 -8.77 4.88
N ALA A 47 -3.67 -7.98 3.92
CA ALA A 47 -3.07 -7.89 2.58
C ALA A 47 -1.63 -7.36 2.63
N VAL A 48 -1.36 -6.30 3.40
CA VAL A 48 -0.01 -5.76 3.59
C VAL A 48 0.90 -6.79 4.26
N MET A 49 0.41 -7.48 5.30
CA MET A 49 1.18 -8.51 6.01
C MET A 49 1.56 -9.69 5.11
N GLN A 50 0.60 -10.19 4.33
CA GLN A 50 0.85 -11.24 3.35
C GLN A 50 1.85 -10.79 2.28
N TRP A 51 1.75 -9.54 1.81
CA TRP A 51 2.69 -8.99 0.86
C TRP A 51 4.12 -8.94 1.43
N LEU A 52 4.31 -8.41 2.64
CA LEU A 52 5.61 -8.35 3.30
C LEU A 52 6.25 -9.74 3.43
N LEU A 53 5.43 -10.76 3.74
CA LEU A 53 5.85 -12.15 3.84
C LEU A 53 6.28 -12.72 2.47
N ILE A 54 5.42 -12.62 1.46
CA ILE A 54 5.68 -13.15 0.10
C ILE A 54 6.88 -12.47 -0.55
N ALA A 55 7.01 -11.15 -0.36
CA ALA A 55 8.10 -10.35 -0.90
C ALA A 55 9.37 -10.40 -0.04
N SER A 56 9.34 -11.09 1.11
CA SER A 56 10.44 -11.20 2.09
C SER A 56 11.07 -9.82 2.36
N ILE A 57 10.22 -8.88 2.78
CA ILE A 57 10.61 -7.49 3.05
C ILE A 57 10.87 -7.35 4.54
N GLU A 58 12.14 -7.22 4.89
CA GLU A 58 12.58 -6.89 6.26
C GLU A 58 13.17 -5.47 6.34
N ALA A 59 13.44 -4.85 5.19
CA ALA A 59 13.97 -3.49 5.06
C ALA A 59 13.76 -2.93 3.65
N GLY A 60 13.83 -1.60 3.53
CA GLY A 60 13.75 -0.89 2.26
C GLY A 60 12.31 -0.61 1.80
N PRO A 61 12.08 -0.40 0.49
CA PRO A 61 10.78 -0.01 -0.03
C PRO A 61 9.75 -1.13 0.12
N ILE A 62 8.53 -0.78 0.55
CA ILE A 62 7.44 -1.75 0.72
C ILE A 62 6.84 -2.15 -0.62
N PHE A 63 6.71 -1.20 -1.55
CA PHE A 63 6.22 -1.44 -2.91
C PHE A 63 7.39 -1.80 -3.81
N ARG A 64 7.74 -3.08 -3.84
CA ARG A 64 8.82 -3.61 -4.68
C ARG A 64 8.36 -3.83 -6.12
N ALA A 65 9.26 -3.57 -7.07
CA ALA A 65 8.98 -3.81 -8.49
C ALA A 65 8.73 -5.31 -8.74
N VAL A 66 7.67 -5.63 -9.48
CA VAL A 66 7.36 -7.01 -9.89
C VAL A 66 7.64 -7.14 -11.38
N GLY A 67 8.65 -7.95 -11.69
CA GLY A 67 9.06 -8.26 -13.06
C GLY A 67 8.12 -9.25 -13.75
N LYS A 68 8.31 -9.39 -15.07
CA LYS A 68 7.58 -10.36 -15.88
C LYS A 68 7.83 -11.78 -15.33
N GLY A 69 6.75 -12.52 -15.04
CA GLY A 69 6.82 -13.85 -14.40
C GLY A 69 6.75 -13.83 -12.87
N GLY A 70 6.37 -12.71 -12.24
CA GLY A 70 6.10 -12.65 -10.80
C GLY A 70 7.34 -12.54 -9.91
N ARG A 71 8.50 -12.21 -10.50
CA ARG A 71 9.74 -12.02 -9.73
C ARG A 71 9.70 -10.67 -9.02
N ILE A 72 9.92 -10.68 -7.72
CA ILE A 72 9.94 -9.47 -6.88
C ILE A 72 11.39 -8.97 -6.79
N ASP A 73 11.61 -7.72 -7.19
CA ASP A 73 12.91 -7.06 -7.16
C ASP A 73 13.16 -6.38 -5.80
N LYS A 74 14.39 -5.99 -5.49
CA LYS A 74 14.71 -5.22 -4.26
C LYS A 74 14.47 -3.72 -4.44
N THR A 75 14.30 -3.28 -5.68
CA THR A 75 14.04 -1.88 -6.04
C THR A 75 12.56 -1.52 -5.87
N ALA A 76 12.31 -0.24 -5.61
CA ALA A 76 10.95 0.29 -5.56
C ALA A 76 10.27 0.17 -6.93
N VAL A 77 8.97 -0.05 -6.94
CA VAL A 77 8.16 0.02 -8.16
C VAL A 77 8.23 1.43 -8.75
N SER A 78 8.37 1.53 -10.07
CA SER A 78 8.41 2.82 -10.74
C SER A 78 7.00 3.37 -10.99
N ASP A 79 6.84 4.69 -11.00
CA ASP A 79 5.57 5.36 -11.33
C ASP A 79 5.01 4.89 -12.68
N LYS A 80 5.89 4.67 -13.67
CA LYS A 80 5.51 4.18 -15.00
C LYS A 80 4.93 2.76 -14.94
N SER A 81 5.51 1.90 -14.11
CA SER A 81 5.01 0.55 -13.88
C SER A 81 3.63 0.58 -13.21
N LEU A 82 3.43 1.46 -12.21
CA LEU A 82 2.14 1.66 -11.56
C LEU A 82 1.08 2.19 -12.53
N ALA A 83 1.42 3.19 -13.34
CA ALA A 83 0.51 3.74 -14.34
C ALA A 83 0.04 2.67 -15.33
N ASN A 84 0.97 1.86 -15.84
CA ASN A 84 0.65 0.76 -16.75
C ASN A 84 -0.25 -0.31 -16.10
N LEU A 85 -0.05 -0.60 -14.81
CA LEU A 85 -0.94 -1.50 -14.07
C LEU A 85 -2.36 -0.93 -13.97
N SER A 86 -2.48 0.36 -13.63
CA SER A 86 -3.78 1.02 -13.53
C SER A 86 -4.53 1.06 -14.88
N SER A 87 -3.81 1.29 -15.98
CA SER A 87 -4.38 1.30 -17.34
C SER A 87 -4.74 -0.09 -17.86
N ALA A 88 -4.14 -1.15 -17.30
CA ALA A 88 -4.42 -2.53 -17.69
C ALA A 88 -5.64 -3.12 -16.95
N MET A 89 -6.06 -2.51 -15.85
CA MET A 89 -7.27 -2.92 -15.13
C MET A 89 -8.52 -2.48 -15.90
N PRO A 90 -9.48 -3.37 -16.18
CA PRO A 90 -10.77 -2.98 -16.72
C PRO A 90 -11.55 -2.12 -15.71
N ASP A 91 -12.56 -1.41 -16.21
CA ASP A 91 -13.38 -0.43 -15.47
C ASP A 91 -13.61 -0.84 -14.00
N THR A 92 -13.15 0.03 -13.10
CA THR A 92 -13.05 -0.22 -11.66
C THR A 92 -14.42 -0.33 -10.97
N SER A 93 -15.52 0.01 -11.65
CA SER A 93 -16.88 -0.13 -11.10
C SER A 93 -17.31 -1.58 -10.85
N ALA A 94 -16.65 -2.56 -11.48
CA ALA A 94 -17.04 -3.97 -11.39
C ALA A 94 -16.56 -4.70 -10.13
N TRP A 95 -15.59 -4.17 -9.38
CA TRP A 95 -14.96 -4.87 -8.24
C TRP A 95 -14.97 -4.10 -6.91
N ILE A 96 -15.30 -2.80 -6.92
CA ILE A 96 -15.48 -2.02 -5.68
C ILE A 96 -16.90 -2.30 -5.17
N PRO A 97 -17.10 -3.00 -4.03
CA PRO A 97 -18.43 -3.11 -3.44
C PRO A 97 -18.93 -1.70 -3.06
N PRO A 98 -20.21 -1.37 -3.27
CA PRO A 98 -20.76 -0.01 -3.13
C PRO A 98 -20.66 0.59 -1.71
N THR A 99 -20.13 -0.14 -0.73
CA THR A 99 -19.97 0.30 0.66
C THR A 99 -18.70 1.12 0.93
N SER A 100 -17.77 1.26 -0.02
CA SER A 100 -16.59 2.13 0.15
C SER A 100 -16.91 3.59 -0.22
N LEU A 101 -17.82 4.21 0.53
CA LEU A 101 -18.07 5.66 0.51
C LEU A 101 -18.32 6.13 1.95
N LEU A 102 -17.34 5.89 2.82
CA LEU A 102 -17.20 6.57 4.11
C LEU A 102 -15.71 6.90 4.34
N ILE A 103 -15.16 7.70 3.44
CA ILE A 103 -14.07 8.61 3.75
C ILE A 103 -14.48 9.96 3.13
N ALA A 104 -15.24 10.73 3.91
CA ALA A 104 -15.49 12.15 3.73
C ALA A 104 -15.55 12.78 5.12
#